data_AF-C0SVT4-F1
#
_entry.id   AF-C0SVT4-F1
#
_cell.length_a   1.000
_cell.length_b   1.000
_cell.length_c   1.000
_cell.angle_alpha   90.00
_cell.angle_beta   90.00
_cell.angle_gamma   90.00
#
_symmetry.space_group_name_H-M   'P 1'
#
loop_
_entity.id
_entity.type
_entity.pdbx_description
1 polymer ?
#
loop_
_entity_poly.entity_id
_entity_poly.type
_entity_poly.pdbx_seq_one_letter_code
_entity_poly.pdbx_strand_id
1 'polypeptide(L)'
;MQQRWIIWHSFLFLLSDAHSVRSEKSRIPPGKHYERIGGAESGQRVPPGTSPADVQSCGDPDYVQSIAGSTMLQFAKTRKISIERSDLRNRSLLQKRQFFHSHRAQPMALEQVLSDRDSEDEVDDDVADFEDRRMLDDFVDVTKDEKQMMHMWNSFVRKQRVLADGHIPWACEAFSRLHGPIMVRTPHLIWCWRVFMVKLWNHGLLDARTMNNCNTFLEQLQI
;
A
#
# COMPACT_ATOMS: atom_id res chain seq x y z
N MET A 1 0.87 2.53 12.55
CA MET A 1 2.24 2.76 12.01
C MET A 1 2.27 2.85 10.48
N GLN A 2 1.67 1.92 9.74
CA GLN A 2 1.58 1.90 8.26
C GLN A 2 1.50 3.27 7.54
N GLN A 3 0.57 4.16 7.93
CA GLN A 3 0.38 5.49 7.34
C GLN A 3 1.68 6.31 7.27
N ARG A 4 2.48 6.32 8.36
CA ARG A 4 3.78 7.02 8.38
C ARG A 4 4.77 6.36 7.43
N TRP A 5 4.71 5.05 7.23
CA TRP A 5 5.66 4.34 6.37
C TRP A 5 5.51 4.75 4.90
N ILE A 6 4.29 4.88 4.36
CA ILE A 6 4.12 5.21 2.93
C ILE A 6 4.35 6.70 2.65
N ILE A 7 3.96 7.59 3.58
CA ILE A 7 4.32 9.02 3.49
C ILE A 7 5.85 9.17 3.51
N TRP A 8 6.55 8.52 4.45
CA TRP A 8 8.01 8.64 4.57
C TRP A 8 8.80 7.83 3.54
N HIS A 9 8.26 6.72 3.02
CA HIS A 9 8.91 5.96 1.95
C HIS A 9 8.84 6.73 0.64
N SER A 10 7.68 7.33 0.31
CA SER A 10 7.55 8.30 -0.79
C SER A 10 8.54 9.46 -0.65
N PHE A 11 8.79 9.92 0.60
CA PHE A 11 9.73 10.99 0.89
C PHE A 11 11.21 10.60 0.69
N LEU A 12 11.63 9.43 1.20
CA LEU A 12 12.97 8.85 1.02
C LEU A 12 13.34 8.66 -0.46
N PHE A 13 12.36 8.19 -1.24
CA PHE A 13 12.42 8.02 -2.70
C PHE A 13 12.71 9.34 -3.44
N LEU A 14 12.13 10.45 -2.96
CA LEU A 14 12.25 11.75 -3.60
C LEU A 14 13.59 12.43 -3.30
N LEU A 15 14.07 12.38 -2.04
CA LEU A 15 15.38 12.97 -1.68
C LEU A 15 16.56 12.24 -2.34
N SER A 16 16.50 10.92 -2.49
CA SER A 16 17.60 10.16 -3.12
C SER A 16 17.90 10.65 -4.53
N ASP A 17 16.87 11.03 -5.28
CA ASP A 17 16.99 11.55 -6.64
C ASP A 17 17.27 13.06 -6.72
N ALA A 18 16.80 13.85 -5.75
CA ALA A 18 17.08 15.30 -5.70
C ALA A 18 18.59 15.58 -5.66
N HIS A 19 19.34 14.76 -4.92
CA HIS A 19 20.80 14.80 -4.93
C HIS A 19 21.42 14.19 -6.21
N SER A 20 20.83 13.12 -6.74
CA SER A 20 21.29 12.45 -7.97
C SER A 20 21.24 13.37 -9.21
N VAL A 21 20.05 13.90 -9.53
CA VAL A 21 19.82 14.74 -10.72
C VAL A 21 20.62 16.05 -10.67
N ARG A 22 20.88 16.58 -9.46
CA ARG A 22 21.72 17.76 -9.26
C ARG A 22 23.22 17.48 -9.45
N SER A 23 23.67 16.26 -9.16
CA SER A 23 25.03 15.80 -9.42
C SER A 23 25.27 15.60 -10.92
N GLU A 24 24.35 14.91 -11.61
CA GLU A 24 24.50 14.53 -13.02
C GLU A 24 24.70 15.74 -13.95
N LYS A 25 23.94 16.84 -13.72
CA LYS A 25 24.05 18.10 -14.47
C LYS A 25 25.37 18.86 -14.28
N SER A 26 26.26 18.43 -13.39
CA SER A 26 27.54 19.09 -13.10
C SER A 26 28.76 18.47 -13.82
N ARG A 27 28.61 17.31 -14.47
CA ARG A 27 29.75 16.52 -14.99
C ARG A 27 29.93 16.65 -16.50
N ILE A 28 30.87 17.50 -16.91
CA ILE A 28 31.35 17.59 -18.29
C ILE A 28 32.07 16.25 -18.66
N PRO A 29 31.75 15.61 -19.80
CA PRO A 29 32.41 14.38 -20.20
C PRO A 29 33.74 14.64 -20.96
N PRO A 30 34.89 14.12 -20.50
CA PRO A 30 36.11 14.05 -21.32
C PRO A 30 36.00 12.94 -22.37
N GLY A 31 36.67 13.12 -23.52
CA GLY A 31 36.48 12.26 -24.70
C GLY A 31 37.44 11.08 -24.85
N LYS A 32 36.94 10.03 -25.51
CA LYS A 32 37.60 9.01 -26.35
C LYS A 32 39.13 8.77 -26.19
N HIS A 33 39.49 7.53 -25.82
CA HIS A 33 40.64 6.81 -26.40
C HIS A 33 40.34 5.30 -26.50
N TYR A 34 41.24 4.50 -27.08
CA TYR A 34 40.91 3.23 -27.76
C TYR A 34 41.91 2.07 -27.54
N GLU A 35 41.43 0.82 -27.73
CA GLU A 35 42.19 -0.44 -27.89
C GLU A 35 42.98 -0.97 -26.64
N ARG A 36 43.38 -2.25 -26.48
CA ARG A 36 43.21 -3.55 -27.20
C ARG A 36 43.52 -4.75 -26.25
N ILE A 37 43.02 -5.97 -26.56
CA ILE A 37 43.55 -7.36 -26.28
C ILE A 37 43.98 -7.71 -24.82
N GLY A 38 43.69 -8.88 -24.23
CA GLY A 38 43.02 -10.12 -24.65
C GLY A 38 43.64 -11.37 -23.99
N GLY A 39 42.94 -12.51 -23.90
CA GLY A 39 43.50 -13.79 -23.39
C GLY A 39 42.46 -14.82 -22.89
N ALA A 40 42.75 -16.12 -23.07
CA ALA A 40 42.04 -17.31 -22.54
C ALA A 40 43.04 -18.21 -21.76
N GLU A 41 42.79 -19.40 -21.19
CA GLU A 41 41.67 -20.39 -21.15
C GLU A 41 41.55 -20.97 -19.68
N SER A 42 41.17 -22.21 -19.28
CA SER A 42 40.65 -23.46 -19.91
C SER A 42 39.99 -24.42 -18.89
N GLY A 43 39.17 -25.37 -19.36
CA GLY A 43 38.78 -26.62 -18.64
C GLY A 43 37.71 -26.50 -17.52
N GLN A 44 37.04 -27.55 -17.00
CA GLN A 44 36.89 -29.00 -17.31
C GLN A 44 35.71 -29.60 -16.45
N ARG A 45 35.06 -30.79 -16.66
CA ARG A 45 34.82 -31.65 -17.85
C ARG A 45 33.85 -32.86 -17.56
N VAL A 46 32.51 -32.66 -17.68
CA VAL A 46 31.44 -33.71 -17.86
C VAL A 46 31.17 -34.74 -16.69
N PRO A 47 30.10 -35.62 -16.70
CA PRO A 47 29.26 -35.91 -15.51
C PRO A 47 29.03 -37.39 -15.01
N PRO A 48 27.86 -38.08 -15.13
CA PRO A 48 26.96 -38.40 -13.99
C PRO A 48 26.64 -39.91 -13.76
N GLY A 49 25.76 -40.18 -12.79
CA GLY A 49 24.96 -41.41 -12.64
C GLY A 49 24.10 -41.42 -11.35
N THR A 50 23.12 -42.30 -11.09
CA THR A 50 22.24 -43.18 -11.89
C THR A 50 21.02 -43.55 -11.02
N SER A 51 19.90 -44.00 -11.60
CA SER A 51 18.66 -44.53 -10.95
C SER A 51 18.87 -45.98 -10.40
N PRO A 52 17.88 -46.78 -9.88
CA PRO A 52 16.41 -46.59 -9.80
C PRO A 52 15.65 -47.17 -8.54
N ALA A 53 14.31 -46.95 -8.53
CA ALA A 53 13.24 -47.85 -8.02
C ALA A 53 13.18 -48.23 -6.50
N ASP A 54 12.13 -48.88 -5.94
CA ASP A 54 10.98 -49.59 -6.55
C ASP A 54 9.66 -49.63 -5.71
N VAL A 55 8.58 -49.97 -6.43
CA VAL A 55 7.22 -50.49 -6.09
C VAL A 55 6.82 -50.90 -4.64
N GLN A 56 5.60 -50.52 -4.20
CA GLN A 56 4.49 -51.46 -3.86
C GLN A 56 3.10 -50.76 -3.81
N SER A 57 1.99 -51.52 -3.75
CA SER A 57 0.60 -51.06 -4.00
C SER A 57 -0.48 -51.92 -3.29
N CYS A 58 -1.75 -51.48 -3.38
CA CYS A 58 -3.02 -52.11 -2.94
C CYS A 58 -3.28 -52.13 -1.40
N GLY A 59 -4.53 -52.01 -0.92
CA GLY A 59 -5.82 -51.74 -1.62
C GLY A 59 -7.02 -51.62 -0.65
N ASP A 60 -8.12 -51.05 -1.14
CA ASP A 60 -9.47 -50.98 -0.51
C ASP A 60 -10.30 -52.26 -0.91
N PRO A 61 -11.53 -52.57 -0.42
CA PRO A 61 -12.57 -51.66 0.10
C PRO A 61 -13.48 -52.14 1.28
N ASP A 62 -14.45 -51.26 1.60
CA ASP A 62 -15.88 -51.52 1.93
C ASP A 62 -16.48 -51.46 3.37
N TYR A 63 -17.40 -50.48 3.51
CA TYR A 63 -18.75 -50.54 4.10
C TYR A 63 -19.04 -50.21 5.60
N VAL A 64 -20.28 -49.70 5.82
CA VAL A 64 -21.03 -49.39 7.08
C VAL A 64 -20.83 -48.02 7.81
N GLN A 65 -21.41 -46.98 7.21
CA GLN A 65 -22.56 -46.23 7.76
C GLN A 65 -22.53 -45.54 9.17
N SER A 66 -22.21 -44.24 9.15
CA SER A 66 -23.00 -43.13 9.74
C SER A 66 -23.40 -43.14 11.25
N ILE A 67 -22.52 -42.64 12.13
CA ILE A 67 -22.90 -41.88 13.34
C ILE A 67 -21.98 -40.65 13.52
N ALA A 68 -22.24 -39.55 12.79
CA ALA A 68 -21.42 -38.33 12.87
C ALA A 68 -22.19 -36.98 12.84
N GLY A 69 -23.47 -36.96 12.42
CA GLY A 69 -24.20 -35.70 12.19
C GLY A 69 -24.65 -34.96 13.45
N SER A 70 -24.94 -35.66 14.55
CA SER A 70 -25.65 -35.09 15.71
C SER A 70 -24.78 -34.18 16.60
N THR A 71 -23.49 -34.49 16.71
CA THR A 71 -22.60 -33.93 17.75
C THR A 71 -22.24 -32.46 17.49
N MET A 72 -21.97 -32.11 16.22
CA MET A 72 -21.58 -30.74 15.82
C MET A 72 -22.68 -29.71 16.10
N LEU A 73 -23.94 -30.07 15.87
CA LEU A 73 -25.10 -29.20 16.11
C LEU A 73 -25.31 -28.88 17.59
N GLN A 74 -25.10 -29.84 18.49
CA GLN A 74 -25.19 -29.62 19.94
C GLN A 74 -24.09 -28.66 20.43
N PHE A 75 -22.84 -28.89 20.04
CA PHE A 75 -21.73 -28.01 20.42
C PHE A 75 -21.82 -26.59 19.82
N ALA A 76 -22.51 -26.41 18.68
CA ALA A 76 -22.84 -25.07 18.18
C ALA A 76 -23.91 -24.38 19.05
N LYS A 77 -24.97 -25.10 19.41
CA LYS A 77 -26.12 -24.55 20.16
C LYS A 77 -25.75 -24.15 21.59
N THR A 78 -24.99 -24.98 22.32
CA THR A 78 -24.56 -24.67 23.69
C THR A 78 -23.62 -23.46 23.74
N ARG A 79 -22.67 -23.35 22.80
CA ARG A 79 -21.76 -22.19 22.73
C ARG A 79 -22.50 -20.88 22.45
N LYS A 80 -23.52 -20.90 21.59
CA LYS A 80 -24.34 -19.72 21.29
C LYS A 80 -25.09 -19.21 22.54
N ILE A 81 -25.69 -20.12 23.32
CA ILE A 81 -26.41 -19.78 24.56
C ILE A 81 -25.45 -19.22 25.63
N SER A 82 -24.22 -19.74 25.74
CA SER A 82 -23.23 -19.19 26.69
C SER A 82 -22.78 -17.77 26.33
N ILE A 83 -22.60 -17.48 25.03
CA ILE A 83 -22.18 -16.16 24.52
C ILE A 83 -23.27 -15.12 24.81
N GLU A 84 -24.51 -15.38 24.39
CA GLU A 84 -25.67 -14.50 24.61
C GLU A 84 -25.88 -14.19 26.10
N ARG A 85 -25.65 -15.17 26.98
CA ARG A 85 -25.72 -14.98 28.44
C ARG A 85 -24.55 -14.18 29.01
N SER A 86 -23.34 -14.27 28.43
CA SER A 86 -22.23 -13.38 28.81
C SER A 86 -22.45 -11.95 28.34
N ASP A 87 -23.02 -11.73 27.15
CA ASP A 87 -23.21 -10.39 26.58
C ASP A 87 -24.23 -9.58 27.39
N LEU A 88 -25.33 -10.21 27.81
CA LEU A 88 -26.29 -9.62 28.76
C LEU A 88 -25.64 -9.27 30.11
N ARG A 89 -24.77 -10.15 30.62
CA ARG A 89 -24.02 -9.89 31.87
C ARG A 89 -23.04 -8.74 31.70
N ASN A 90 -22.35 -8.65 30.56
CA ASN A 90 -21.42 -7.57 30.23
C ASN A 90 -22.15 -6.23 30.11
N ARG A 91 -23.28 -6.16 29.38
CA ARG A 91 -24.18 -4.97 29.36
C ARG A 91 -24.56 -4.52 30.77
N SER A 92 -24.92 -5.45 31.66
CA SER A 92 -25.30 -5.14 33.06
C SER A 92 -24.15 -4.60 33.93
N LEU A 93 -22.89 -4.73 33.48
CA LEU A 93 -21.71 -4.17 34.14
C LEU A 93 -21.31 -2.82 33.52
N LEU A 94 -21.43 -2.67 32.19
CA LEU A 94 -21.22 -1.40 31.50
C LEU A 94 -22.24 -0.35 31.97
N GLN A 95 -23.51 -0.73 32.15
CA GLN A 95 -24.57 0.12 32.71
C GLN A 95 -24.30 0.65 34.14
N LYS A 96 -23.30 0.12 34.86
CA LYS A 96 -22.96 0.51 36.24
C LYS A 96 -21.72 1.40 36.34
N ARG A 97 -21.17 1.84 35.22
CA ARG A 97 -19.97 2.68 35.15
C ARG A 97 -20.25 3.91 34.29
N GLN A 98 -19.78 5.07 34.73
CA GLN A 98 -19.66 6.23 33.85
C GLN A 98 -18.42 6.04 32.96
N PHE A 99 -18.62 6.12 31.65
CA PHE A 99 -17.54 6.16 30.67
C PHE A 99 -17.35 7.59 30.17
N PHE A 100 -16.15 7.89 29.68
CA PHE A 100 -15.77 9.20 29.17
C PHE A 100 -15.05 9.02 27.83
N HIS A 101 -15.24 9.98 26.94
CA HIS A 101 -14.46 10.17 25.72
C HIS A 101 -12.98 10.38 26.08
N SER A 102 -12.08 9.64 25.44
CA SER A 102 -10.65 9.65 25.70
C SER A 102 -9.98 10.97 25.28
N HIS A 103 -10.39 11.56 24.16
CA HIS A 103 -9.83 12.81 23.65
C HIS A 103 -10.47 14.06 24.28
N ARG A 104 -11.72 13.95 24.76
CA ARG A 104 -12.50 15.11 25.23
C ARG A 104 -12.79 15.11 26.74
N ALA A 105 -12.55 14.01 27.44
CA ALA A 105 -12.95 13.79 28.84
C ALA A 105 -14.45 14.04 29.12
N GLN A 106 -15.30 14.03 28.08
CA GLN A 106 -16.74 14.27 28.17
C GLN A 106 -17.50 12.96 28.45
N PRO A 107 -18.55 12.96 29.29
CA PRO A 107 -19.36 11.77 29.55
C PRO A 107 -19.87 11.12 28.25
N MET A 108 -19.72 9.80 28.15
CA MET A 108 -20.20 9.01 27.01
C MET A 108 -21.64 8.54 27.26
N ALA A 109 -22.49 8.58 26.24
CA ALA A 109 -23.85 8.06 26.32
C ALA A 109 -23.84 6.52 26.36
N LEU A 110 -24.75 5.90 27.13
CA LEU A 110 -24.80 4.43 27.25
C LEU A 110 -24.96 3.72 25.90
N GLU A 111 -25.69 4.31 24.96
CA GLU A 111 -25.88 3.77 23.61
C GLU A 111 -24.56 3.70 22.82
N GLN A 112 -23.67 4.68 23.04
CA GLN A 112 -22.33 4.73 22.45
C GLN A 112 -21.34 3.80 23.19
N VAL A 113 -21.46 3.64 24.51
CA VAL A 113 -20.73 2.62 25.29
C VAL A 113 -21.08 1.19 24.86
N LEU A 114 -22.27 1.00 24.28
CA LEU A 114 -22.76 -0.28 23.76
C LEU A 114 -22.69 -0.38 22.22
N SER A 115 -21.96 0.53 21.57
CA SER A 115 -21.72 0.58 20.13
C SER A 115 -20.32 0.05 19.82
N ASP A 116 -20.20 -0.81 18.80
CA ASP A 116 -18.90 -1.26 18.28
C ASP A 116 -18.18 -0.18 17.44
N ARG A 117 -18.84 0.96 17.16
CA ARG A 117 -18.23 2.11 16.49
C ARG A 117 -17.54 3.03 17.49
N ASP A 118 -16.21 2.97 17.50
CA ASP A 118 -15.37 4.08 17.97
C ASP A 118 -15.30 5.17 16.87
N SER A 119 -15.33 6.44 17.29
CA SER A 119 -15.21 7.61 16.43
C SER A 119 -14.10 8.58 16.89
N GLU A 120 -13.35 8.25 17.95
CA GLU A 120 -12.17 9.04 18.36
C GLU A 120 -10.92 8.66 17.56
N ASP A 121 -10.91 7.45 16.99
CA ASP A 121 -9.88 6.91 16.08
C ASP A 121 -10.07 7.35 14.60
N GLU A 122 -11.10 8.14 14.29
CA GLU A 122 -11.33 8.72 12.95
C GLU A 122 -10.36 9.89 12.72
N VAL A 123 -9.32 9.67 11.91
CA VAL A 123 -8.32 10.70 11.55
C VAL A 123 -8.96 11.79 10.71
N ASP A 124 -8.86 13.04 11.17
CA ASP A 124 -9.31 14.21 10.44
C ASP A 124 -8.43 14.46 9.19
N ASP A 125 -9.00 14.12 8.04
CA ASP A 125 -8.33 14.19 6.73
C ASP A 125 -8.08 15.62 6.24
N ASP A 126 -8.82 16.62 6.75
CA ASP A 126 -8.67 18.03 6.38
C ASP A 126 -7.60 18.71 7.24
N VAL A 127 -7.53 18.38 8.54
CA VAL A 127 -6.39 18.73 9.40
C VAL A 127 -5.10 18.12 8.86
N ALA A 128 -5.12 16.82 8.49
CA ALA A 128 -3.96 16.16 7.91
C ALA A 128 -3.58 16.71 6.52
N ASP A 129 -4.54 17.22 5.73
CA ASP A 129 -4.26 17.95 4.48
C ASP A 129 -3.66 19.34 4.74
N PHE A 130 -4.04 20.03 5.82
CA PHE A 130 -3.47 21.31 6.21
C PHE A 130 -2.04 21.18 6.75
N GLU A 131 -1.79 20.20 7.62
CA GLU A 131 -0.46 19.92 8.17
C GLU A 131 0.54 19.49 7.09
N ASP A 132 0.13 18.65 6.15
CA ASP A 132 0.95 18.20 5.02
C ASP A 132 1.36 19.38 4.11
N ARG A 133 0.43 20.28 3.76
CA ARG A 133 0.75 21.51 3.01
C ARG A 133 1.72 22.42 3.75
N ARG A 134 1.52 22.59 5.06
CA ARG A 134 2.39 23.44 5.91
C ARG A 134 3.80 22.87 6.01
N MET A 135 3.92 21.56 6.19
CA MET A 135 5.21 20.84 6.24
C MET A 135 5.91 20.84 4.87
N LEU A 136 5.16 20.74 3.76
CA LEU A 136 5.74 20.86 2.42
C LEU A 136 6.25 22.27 2.10
N ASP A 137 5.74 23.32 2.73
CA ASP A 137 6.18 24.69 2.45
C ASP A 137 7.63 24.96 2.92
N ASP A 138 8.09 24.27 3.97
CA ASP A 138 9.45 24.40 4.52
C ASP A 138 10.58 23.97 3.54
N PHE A 139 10.28 23.16 2.51
CA PHE A 139 11.28 22.72 1.52
C PHE A 139 11.59 23.80 0.48
N VAL A 140 12.73 24.49 0.64
CA VAL A 140 13.17 25.60 -0.23
C VAL A 140 13.70 25.16 -1.61
N ASP A 141 13.99 23.87 -1.79
CA ASP A 141 14.56 23.29 -3.01
C ASP A 141 13.52 22.57 -3.91
N VAL A 142 12.28 22.41 -3.43
CA VAL A 142 11.16 21.79 -4.16
C VAL A 142 10.26 22.89 -4.74
N THR A 143 9.87 22.78 -6.01
CA THR A 143 9.02 23.79 -6.67
C THR A 143 7.56 23.71 -6.21
N LYS A 144 6.80 24.79 -6.41
CA LYS A 144 5.38 24.86 -6.04
C LYS A 144 4.53 23.76 -6.68
N ASP A 145 4.76 23.44 -7.95
CA ASP A 145 4.00 22.41 -8.67
C ASP A 145 4.38 20.99 -8.20
N GLU A 146 5.64 20.77 -7.83
CA GLU A 146 6.09 19.52 -7.20
C GLU A 146 5.46 19.36 -5.81
N LYS A 147 5.47 20.40 -4.96
CA LYS A 147 4.77 20.39 -3.66
C LYS A 147 3.27 20.11 -3.82
N GLN A 148 2.62 20.72 -4.82
CA GLN A 148 1.21 20.48 -5.13
C GLN A 148 0.96 19.03 -5.56
N MET A 149 1.85 18.44 -6.37
CA MET A 149 1.78 17.02 -6.77
C MET A 149 1.95 16.09 -5.56
N MET A 150 2.98 16.33 -4.74
CA MET A 150 3.24 15.57 -3.51
C MET A 150 2.05 15.62 -2.56
N HIS A 151 1.49 16.81 -2.32
CA HIS A 151 0.31 16.98 -1.47
C HIS A 151 -0.90 16.19 -1.99
N MET A 152 -1.20 16.29 -3.29
CA MET A 152 -2.30 15.55 -3.89
C MET A 152 -2.13 14.03 -3.72
N TRP A 153 -0.92 13.52 -3.96
CA TRP A 153 -0.62 12.10 -3.78
C TRP A 153 -0.71 11.66 -2.32
N ASN A 154 -0.14 12.43 -1.38
CA ASN A 154 -0.21 12.16 0.06
C ASN A 154 -1.65 12.11 0.56
N SER A 155 -2.47 13.09 0.17
CA SER A 155 -3.91 13.14 0.51
C SER A 155 -4.66 11.93 -0.06
N PHE A 156 -4.41 11.58 -1.32
CA PHE A 156 -5.02 10.42 -1.98
C PHE A 156 -4.66 9.08 -1.32
N VAL A 157 -3.37 8.85 -1.04
CA VAL A 157 -2.85 7.65 -0.36
C VAL A 157 -3.53 7.47 1.01
N ARG A 158 -3.68 8.58 1.76
CA ARG A 158 -4.32 8.58 3.09
C ARG A 158 -5.81 8.20 2.97
N LYS A 159 -6.55 8.93 2.13
CA LYS A 159 -8.01 8.82 1.93
C LYS A 159 -8.43 7.47 1.33
N GLN A 160 -7.66 6.96 0.37
CA GLN A 160 -7.91 5.63 -0.24
C GLN A 160 -7.31 4.47 0.57
N ARG A 161 -6.64 4.74 1.70
CA ARG A 161 -6.01 3.75 2.58
C ARG A 161 -5.11 2.78 1.78
N VAL A 162 -4.22 3.35 0.97
CA VAL A 162 -3.15 2.60 0.29
C VAL A 162 -2.15 2.17 1.37
N LEU A 163 -2.03 0.86 1.63
CA LEU A 163 -1.28 0.29 2.77
C LEU A 163 -0.15 -0.68 2.39
N ALA A 164 -0.01 -1.02 1.11
CA ALA A 164 0.96 -1.98 0.60
C ALA A 164 1.37 -1.68 -0.85
N ASP A 165 2.60 -2.04 -1.22
CA ASP A 165 3.19 -1.77 -2.53
C ASP A 165 2.38 -2.37 -3.70
N GLY A 166 1.77 -3.55 -3.49
CA GLY A 166 0.88 -4.18 -4.47
C GLY A 166 -0.39 -3.39 -4.78
N HIS A 167 -0.72 -2.34 -4.02
CA HIS A 167 -1.83 -1.44 -4.32
C HIS A 167 -1.40 -0.27 -5.22
N ILE A 168 -0.09 0.00 -5.39
CA ILE A 168 0.42 1.17 -6.14
C ILE A 168 -0.05 1.21 -7.60
N PRO A 169 -0.09 0.09 -8.37
CA PRO A 169 -0.60 0.13 -9.75
C PRO A 169 -2.06 0.58 -9.82
N TRP A 170 -2.93 0.03 -8.96
CA TRP A 170 -4.33 0.46 -8.85
C TRP A 170 -4.44 1.93 -8.42
N ALA A 171 -3.61 2.35 -7.46
CA ALA A 171 -3.57 3.72 -6.97
C ALA A 171 -3.18 4.71 -8.08
N CYS A 172 -2.23 4.38 -8.94
CA CYS A 172 -1.86 5.22 -10.09
C CYS A 172 -2.99 5.41 -11.10
N GLU A 173 -3.76 4.36 -11.43
CA GLU A 173 -4.94 4.52 -12.29
C GLU A 173 -6.03 5.36 -11.62
N ALA A 174 -6.36 5.05 -10.37
CA ALA A 174 -7.41 5.75 -9.63
C ALA A 174 -7.05 7.24 -9.37
N PHE A 175 -5.78 7.55 -9.09
CA PHE A 175 -5.28 8.91 -8.96
C PHE A 175 -5.33 9.67 -10.28
N SER A 176 -4.90 9.04 -11.39
CA SER A 176 -4.98 9.61 -12.73
C SER A 176 -6.43 9.91 -13.13
N ARG A 177 -7.38 9.04 -12.78
CA ARG A 177 -8.82 9.24 -13.01
C ARG A 177 -9.40 10.38 -12.17
N LEU A 178 -9.05 10.47 -10.89
CA LEU A 178 -9.59 11.48 -9.97
C LEU A 178 -9.03 12.88 -10.24
N HIS A 179 -7.74 12.99 -10.54
CA HIS A 179 -7.04 14.29 -10.65
C HIS A 179 -6.64 14.69 -12.07
N GLY A 180 -6.75 13.78 -13.04
CA GLY A 180 -6.44 14.02 -14.46
C GLY A 180 -7.03 15.31 -15.03
N PRO A 181 -8.33 15.63 -14.82
CA PRO A 181 -8.95 16.87 -15.29
C PRO A 181 -8.33 18.17 -14.74
N ILE A 182 -7.61 18.10 -13.62
CA ILE A 182 -6.82 19.21 -13.06
C ILE A 182 -5.41 19.20 -13.68
N MET A 183 -4.76 18.03 -13.72
CA MET A 183 -3.43 17.85 -14.28
C MET A 183 -3.30 18.34 -15.73
N VAL A 184 -4.23 17.96 -16.61
CA VAL A 184 -4.18 18.34 -18.04
C VAL A 184 -4.29 19.86 -18.27
N ARG A 185 -4.90 20.58 -17.33
CA ARG A 185 -5.03 22.04 -17.34
C ARG A 185 -3.81 22.77 -16.77
N THR A 186 -2.81 22.05 -16.25
CA THR A 186 -1.63 22.62 -15.61
C THR A 186 -0.38 21.86 -16.06
N PRO A 187 0.29 22.32 -17.15
CA PRO A 187 1.37 21.57 -17.81
C PRO A 187 2.51 21.11 -16.89
N HIS A 188 2.88 21.90 -15.89
CA HIS A 188 3.89 21.53 -14.89
C HIS A 188 3.42 20.40 -13.97
N LEU A 189 2.14 20.37 -13.58
CA LEU A 189 1.57 19.36 -12.68
C LEU A 189 1.44 17.98 -13.36
N ILE A 190 0.98 17.92 -14.62
CA ILE A 190 0.99 16.67 -15.41
C ILE A 190 2.42 16.18 -15.69
N TRP A 191 3.38 17.09 -15.86
CA TRP A 191 4.79 16.71 -15.98
C TRP A 191 5.34 16.10 -14.67
N CYS A 192 5.05 16.72 -13.52
CA CYS A 192 5.41 16.18 -12.21
C CYS A 192 4.82 14.78 -11.98
N TRP A 193 3.56 14.56 -12.35
CA TRP A 193 2.92 13.23 -12.27
C TRP A 193 3.60 12.20 -13.20
N ARG A 194 3.94 12.58 -14.43
CA ARG A 194 4.69 11.71 -15.37
C ARG A 194 6.06 11.32 -14.81
N VAL A 195 6.81 12.28 -14.24
CA VAL A 195 8.10 11.99 -13.59
C VAL A 195 7.93 11.09 -12.37
N PHE A 196 6.89 11.30 -11.56
CA PHE A 196 6.59 10.45 -10.40
C PHE A 196 6.27 9.00 -10.81
N MET A 197 5.46 8.78 -11.85
CA MET A 197 5.23 7.44 -12.41
C MET A 197 6.53 6.76 -12.89
N VAL A 198 7.43 7.51 -13.54
CA VAL A 198 8.75 6.98 -13.94
C VAL A 198 9.57 6.54 -12.72
N LYS A 199 9.56 7.31 -11.63
CA LYS A 199 10.21 6.89 -10.38
C LYS A 199 9.60 5.62 -9.81
N LEU A 200 8.27 5.50 -9.74
CA LEU A 200 7.61 4.28 -9.24
C LEU A 200 7.99 3.03 -10.06
N TRP A 201 8.10 3.17 -11.38
CA TRP A 201 8.56 2.10 -12.28
C TRP A 201 10.03 1.74 -12.06
N ASN A 202 10.92 2.72 -11.88
CA ASN A 202 12.35 2.50 -11.67
C ASN A 202 12.67 1.63 -10.42
N HIS A 203 11.79 1.62 -9.42
CA HIS A 203 11.91 0.79 -8.22
C HIS A 203 10.93 -0.43 -8.22
N GLY A 204 10.23 -0.70 -9.32
CA GLY A 204 9.33 -1.86 -9.46
C GLY A 204 7.98 -1.77 -8.72
N LEU A 205 7.57 -0.58 -8.28
CA LEU A 205 6.26 -0.35 -7.64
C LEU A 205 5.11 -0.16 -8.66
N LEU A 206 5.44 0.14 -9.91
CA LEU A 206 4.52 0.35 -11.02
C LEU A 206 4.97 -0.52 -12.21
N ASP A 207 4.04 -1.00 -13.04
CA ASP A 207 4.35 -1.73 -14.28
C ASP A 207 4.08 -0.89 -15.54
N ALA A 208 4.67 -1.28 -16.67
CA ALA A 208 4.60 -0.53 -17.92
C ALA A 208 3.18 -0.51 -18.52
N ARG A 209 2.38 -1.56 -18.26
CA ARG A 209 0.96 -1.60 -18.65
C ARG A 209 0.18 -0.51 -17.94
N THR A 210 0.32 -0.42 -16.62
CA THR A 210 -0.35 0.58 -15.79
C THR A 210 0.13 1.99 -16.12
N MET A 211 1.45 2.20 -16.31
CA MET A 211 1.97 3.50 -16.74
C MET A 211 1.40 3.92 -18.11
N ASN A 212 1.26 2.98 -19.05
CA ASN A 212 0.61 3.24 -20.33
C ASN A 212 -0.87 3.58 -20.14
N ASN A 213 -1.63 2.78 -19.38
CA ASN A 213 -3.04 3.03 -19.08
C ASN A 213 -3.27 4.44 -18.50
N CYS A 214 -2.42 4.86 -17.56
CA CYS A 214 -2.48 6.20 -16.97
C CYS A 214 -2.21 7.31 -18.01
N ASN A 215 -1.20 7.16 -18.86
CA ASN A 215 -0.88 8.15 -19.89
C ASN A 215 -1.97 8.22 -20.98
N THR A 216 -2.44 7.08 -21.49
CA THR A 216 -3.53 7.05 -22.47
C THR A 216 -4.83 7.66 -21.93
N PHE A 217 -5.15 7.47 -20.65
CA PHE A 217 -6.27 8.15 -20.01
C PHE A 217 -6.07 9.67 -19.90
N LEU A 218 -4.86 10.12 -19.55
CA LEU A 218 -4.55 11.55 -19.49
C LEU A 218 -4.56 12.21 -20.87
N GLU A 219 -4.10 11.51 -21.91
CA GLU A 219 -4.15 11.96 -23.31
C GLU A 219 -5.60 12.08 -23.82
N GLN A 220 -6.49 11.18 -23.42
CA GLN A 220 -7.94 11.30 -23.70
C GLN A 220 -8.59 12.53 -23.06
N LEU A 221 -7.98 13.11 -22.01
CA LEU A 221 -8.42 14.35 -21.37
C LEU A 221 -7.73 15.61 -21.93
N GLN A 222 -6.88 15.48 -22.94
CA GLN A 222 -6.22 16.59 -23.65
C GLN A 222 -6.87 16.92 -25.02
N ILE A 223 -7.99 16.26 -25.34
CA ILE A 223 -8.79 16.40 -26.58
C ILE A 223 -10.02 17.27 -26.30
#